data_AF-A0A7V1LJI5-F1
#
_entry.id   AF-A0A7V1LJI5-F1
#
_cell.length_a   1.000
_cell.length_b   1.000
_cell.length_c   1.000
_cell.angle_alpha   90.00
_cell.angle_beta   90.00
_cell.angle_gamma   90.00
#
_symmetry.space_group_name_H-M   'P 1'
#
loop_
_entity.id
_entity.type
_entity.pdbx_description
1 polymer ?
#
loop_
_entity_poly.entity_id
_entity_poly.type
_entity_poly.pdbx_seq_one_letter_code
_entity_poly.pdbx_strand_id
1 'polypeptide(L)'
;MKGLFVFFIGLMLSVGMFYEAVKYLKEEQQRAFEEIAAHDSTFTLERPLSEADSLRLMLEKYQQEIALRDQKMDSLNNITKNSELAAQRAKAMAEKLALEKQAAIDKEEQAKVMAKTFSKMKVNQIAPILKNLDDSTILLIYRHTGNRFKKNILLAINEKRAAALTKNFITQR
;
A
#
# COMPACT_ATOMS: atom_id res chain seq x y z
N MET A 1 36.17 -11.51 -107.90
CA MET A 1 35.83 -12.55 -106.90
C MET A 1 36.85 -12.74 -105.78
N LYS A 2 38.15 -12.41 -105.93
CA LYS A 2 39.17 -12.65 -104.87
C LYS A 2 39.03 -11.77 -103.61
N GLY A 3 38.54 -10.53 -103.72
CA GLY A 3 38.40 -9.63 -102.57
C GLY A 3 37.27 -9.98 -101.59
N LEU A 4 36.19 -10.59 -102.07
CA LEU A 4 35.05 -10.97 -101.22
C LEU A 4 35.41 -12.12 -100.27
N PHE A 5 36.23 -13.06 -100.74
CA PHE A 5 36.64 -14.23 -99.96
C PHE A 5 37.57 -13.85 -98.79
N VAL A 6 38.46 -12.89 -98.99
CA VAL A 6 39.36 -12.38 -97.93
C VAL A 6 38.57 -11.65 -96.84
N PHE A 7 37.50 -10.92 -97.22
CA PHE A 7 36.64 -10.23 -96.25
C PHE A 7 35.87 -11.21 -95.35
N PHE A 8 35.33 -12.30 -95.91
CA PHE A 8 34.64 -13.33 -95.13
C PHE A 8 35.57 -14.08 -94.15
N ILE A 9 36.82 -14.35 -94.56
CA ILE A 9 37.81 -14.98 -93.67
C ILE A 9 38.19 -14.04 -92.52
N GLY A 10 38.38 -12.74 -92.82
CA GLY A 10 38.66 -11.73 -91.78
C GLY A 10 37.51 -11.59 -90.78
N LEU A 11 36.26 -11.64 -91.26
CA LEU A 11 35.08 -11.53 -90.41
C LEU A 11 34.89 -12.78 -89.53
N MET A 12 35.15 -13.98 -90.05
CA MET A 12 35.14 -15.23 -89.27
C MET A 12 36.19 -15.23 -88.15
N LEU A 13 37.42 -14.77 -88.43
CA LEU A 13 38.48 -14.67 -87.43
C LEU A 13 38.17 -13.64 -86.34
N SER A 14 37.57 -12.50 -86.72
CA SER A 14 37.11 -11.48 -85.77
C SER A 14 36.04 -12.00 -84.81
N VAL A 15 35.06 -12.74 -85.32
CA VAL A 15 33.98 -13.32 -84.50
C VAL A 15 34.50 -14.41 -83.58
N GLY A 16 35.44 -15.25 -84.05
CA GLY A 16 36.09 -16.28 -83.24
C GLY A 16 36.85 -15.72 -82.05
N MET A 17 37.67 -14.68 -82.28
CA MET A 17 38.42 -14.00 -81.22
C MET A 17 37.48 -13.32 -80.20
N PHE A 18 36.37 -12.75 -80.66
CA PHE A 18 35.39 -12.12 -79.78
C PHE A 18 34.67 -13.15 -78.89
N TYR A 19 34.38 -14.34 -79.43
CA TYR A 19 33.76 -15.42 -78.66
C TYR A 19 34.67 -15.96 -77.55
N GLU A 20 35.95 -16.16 -77.82
CA GLU A 20 36.92 -16.57 -76.80
C GLU A 20 37.09 -15.51 -75.70
N ALA A 21 37.17 -14.23 -76.07
CA ALA A 21 37.29 -13.13 -75.10
C ALA A 21 36.07 -13.06 -74.16
N VAL A 22 34.85 -13.22 -74.70
CA VAL A 22 33.62 -13.23 -73.89
C VAL A 22 33.56 -14.46 -72.99
N LYS A 23 34.04 -15.62 -73.45
CA LYS A 23 34.08 -16.84 -72.63
C LYS A 23 35.05 -16.70 -71.47
N TYR A 24 36.24 -16.14 -71.72
CA TYR A 24 37.26 -15.90 -70.70
C TYR A 24 36.76 -14.93 -69.63
N LEU A 25 36.10 -13.83 -70.03
CA LEU A 25 35.52 -12.87 -69.09
C LEU A 25 34.45 -13.49 -68.18
N LYS A 26 33.64 -14.42 -68.71
CA LYS A 26 32.64 -15.13 -67.91
C LYS A 26 33.26 -16.08 -66.91
N GLU A 27 34.27 -16.84 -67.30
CA GLU A 27 34.97 -17.77 -66.40
C GLU A 27 35.71 -17.00 -65.28
N GLU A 28 36.30 -15.85 -65.59
CA GLU A 28 37.00 -15.02 -64.61
C GLU A 28 36.04 -14.34 -63.62
N GLN A 29 34.88 -13.85 -64.10
CA GLN A 29 33.83 -13.36 -63.18
C GLN A 29 33.28 -14.47 -62.30
N GLN A 30 33.09 -15.68 -62.85
CA GLN A 30 32.52 -16.79 -62.10
C GLN A 30 33.49 -17.29 -61.02
N ARG A 31 34.80 -17.30 -61.29
CA ARG A 31 35.84 -17.55 -60.28
C ARG A 31 35.91 -16.46 -59.22
N ALA A 32 35.80 -15.19 -59.60
CA ALA A 32 35.76 -14.09 -58.64
C ALA A 32 34.53 -14.18 -57.72
N PHE A 33 33.37 -14.60 -58.24
CA PHE A 33 32.17 -14.86 -57.44
C PHE A 33 32.33 -16.07 -56.51
N GLU A 34 32.95 -17.15 -56.96
CA GLU A 34 33.25 -18.32 -56.12
C GLU A 34 34.28 -17.98 -55.01
N GLU A 35 35.28 -17.15 -55.31
CA GLU A 35 36.28 -16.71 -54.34
C GLU A 35 35.69 -15.77 -53.28
N ILE A 36 34.79 -14.85 -53.67
CA ILE A 36 34.02 -14.02 -52.74
C ILE A 36 33.09 -14.88 -51.88
N ALA A 37 32.38 -15.85 -52.48
CA ALA A 37 31.50 -16.75 -51.74
C ALA A 37 32.25 -17.68 -50.77
N ALA A 38 33.46 -18.10 -51.12
CA ALA A 38 34.34 -18.87 -50.24
C ALA A 38 34.87 -18.02 -49.08
N HIS A 39 35.18 -16.73 -49.32
CA HIS A 39 35.71 -15.83 -48.29
C HIS A 39 34.63 -15.36 -47.29
N ASP A 40 33.36 -15.29 -47.70
CA ASP A 40 32.23 -14.86 -46.86
C ASP A 40 31.78 -15.94 -45.84
N SER A 41 32.15 -17.20 -46.07
CA SER A 41 31.89 -18.32 -45.15
C SER A 41 32.69 -18.29 -43.84
N THR A 42 33.63 -17.34 -43.70
CA THR A 42 34.43 -17.15 -42.46
C THR A 42 33.91 -16.04 -41.54
N PHE A 43 32.84 -15.33 -41.92
CA PHE A 43 32.15 -14.42 -41.02
C PHE A 43 31.30 -15.22 -40.02
N THR A 44 31.90 -15.53 -38.88
CA THR A 44 31.29 -16.32 -37.81
C THR A 44 30.09 -15.59 -37.16
N LEU A 45 28.88 -15.81 -37.70
CA LEU A 45 27.62 -15.38 -37.10
C LEU A 45 27.38 -15.99 -35.71
N GLU A 46 28.03 -17.10 -35.35
CA GLU A 46 27.74 -17.85 -34.12
C GLU A 46 28.17 -17.14 -32.83
N ARG A 47 29.23 -16.33 -32.84
CA ARG A 47 29.69 -15.56 -31.67
C ARG A 47 28.77 -14.39 -31.27
N PRO A 48 28.37 -13.48 -32.18
CA PRO A 48 27.49 -12.36 -31.82
C PRO A 48 26.08 -12.79 -31.42
N LEU A 49 25.57 -13.92 -31.94
CA LEU A 49 24.29 -14.49 -31.51
C LEU A 49 24.34 -15.00 -30.05
N SER A 50 25.43 -15.68 -29.67
CA SER A 50 25.62 -16.18 -28.29
C SER A 50 25.72 -15.05 -27.25
N GLU A 51 26.46 -13.99 -27.55
CA GLU A 51 26.57 -12.82 -26.67
C GLU A 51 25.24 -12.05 -26.58
N ALA A 52 24.55 -11.84 -27.71
CA ALA A 52 23.24 -11.19 -27.74
C ALA A 52 22.19 -11.98 -26.94
N ASP A 53 22.18 -13.31 -27.07
CA ASP A 53 21.29 -14.19 -26.30
C ASP A 53 21.63 -14.15 -24.80
N SER A 54 22.92 -14.12 -24.44
CA SER A 54 23.34 -13.99 -23.04
C SER A 54 22.93 -12.64 -22.41
N LEU A 55 23.05 -11.55 -23.16
CA LEU A 55 22.63 -10.21 -22.75
C LEU A 55 21.12 -10.10 -22.63
N ARG A 56 20.38 -10.74 -23.55
CA ARG A 56 18.92 -10.84 -23.49
C ARG A 56 18.47 -11.59 -22.24
N LEU A 57 19.07 -12.74 -21.94
CA LEU A 57 18.78 -13.49 -20.72
C LEU A 57 19.09 -12.68 -19.46
N MET A 58 20.18 -11.89 -19.47
CA MET A 58 20.52 -11.01 -18.36
C MET A 58 19.52 -9.86 -18.21
N LEU A 59 19.06 -9.25 -19.31
CA LEU A 59 17.99 -8.25 -19.31
C LEU A 59 16.67 -8.81 -18.78
N GLU A 60 16.25 -9.98 -19.25
CA GLU A 60 15.04 -10.67 -18.77
C GLU A 60 15.14 -10.95 -17.26
N LYS A 61 16.30 -11.40 -16.78
CA LYS A 61 16.54 -11.61 -15.34
C LYS A 61 16.45 -10.31 -14.54
N TYR A 62 17.05 -9.22 -15.00
CA TYR A 62 16.96 -7.94 -14.32
C TYR A 62 15.54 -7.36 -14.35
N GLN A 63 14.80 -7.52 -15.45
CA GLN A 63 13.40 -7.12 -15.54
C GLN A 63 12.53 -7.90 -14.54
N GLN A 64 12.75 -9.21 -14.42
CA GLN A 64 12.08 -10.03 -13.42
C GLN A 64 12.43 -9.59 -11.99
N GLU A 65 13.71 -9.29 -11.73
CA GLU A 65 14.15 -8.82 -10.42
C GLU A 65 13.52 -7.45 -10.06
N ILE A 66 13.43 -6.53 -11.02
CA ILE A 66 12.75 -5.24 -10.85
C ILE A 66 11.26 -5.48 -10.52
N ALA A 67 10.57 -6.32 -11.29
CA ALA A 67 9.16 -6.62 -11.05
C ALA A 67 8.92 -7.23 -9.65
N LEU A 68 9.79 -8.14 -9.21
CA LEU A 68 9.72 -8.72 -7.86
C LEU A 68 9.97 -7.67 -6.77
N ARG A 69 10.93 -6.75 -6.98
CA ARG A 69 11.22 -5.66 -6.04
C ARG A 69 10.06 -4.68 -5.96
N ASP A 70 9.43 -4.33 -7.08
CA ASP A 70 8.27 -3.44 -7.12
C ASP A 70 7.08 -4.06 -6.37
N GLN A 71 6.79 -5.34 -6.60
CA GLN A 71 5.75 -6.05 -5.87
C GLN A 71 6.03 -6.08 -4.35
N LYS A 72 7.30 -6.27 -3.96
CA LYS A 72 7.70 -6.21 -2.54
C LYS A 72 7.54 -4.80 -1.97
N MET A 73 7.91 -3.78 -2.73
CA MET A 73 7.74 -2.38 -2.34
C MET A 73 6.26 -2.01 -2.15
N ASP A 74 5.39 -2.45 -3.04
CA ASP A 74 3.94 -2.23 -2.92
C ASP A 74 3.36 -2.91 -1.68
N SER A 75 3.78 -4.16 -1.41
CA SER A 75 3.40 -4.88 -0.20
C SER A 75 3.85 -4.15 1.07
N LEU A 76 5.11 -3.72 1.11
CA LEU A 76 5.66 -2.96 2.25
C LEU A 76 4.93 -1.62 2.43
N ASN A 77 4.65 -0.90 1.35
CA ASN A 77 3.91 0.36 1.38
C ASN A 77 2.47 0.17 1.90
N ASN A 78 1.83 -0.95 1.57
CA ASN A 78 0.52 -1.27 2.13
C ASN A 78 0.60 -1.59 3.62
N ILE A 79 1.65 -2.30 4.07
CA ILE A 79 1.88 -2.58 5.49
C ILE A 79 2.11 -1.28 6.27
N THR A 80 2.94 -0.36 5.76
CA THR A 80 3.21 0.93 6.42
C THR A 80 1.96 1.80 6.48
N LYS A 81 1.20 1.92 5.40
CA LYS A 81 -0.07 2.65 5.40
C LYS A 81 -1.06 2.09 6.41
N ASN A 82 -1.18 0.76 6.46
CA ASN A 82 -2.08 0.10 7.40
C ASN A 82 -1.63 0.29 8.86
N SER A 83 -0.32 0.26 9.13
CA SER A 83 0.23 0.46 10.47
C SER A 83 0.07 1.91 10.94
N GLU A 84 0.30 2.89 10.06
CA GLU A 84 0.06 4.31 10.33
C GLU A 84 -1.41 4.56 10.65
N LEU A 85 -2.32 3.98 9.87
CA LEU A 85 -3.76 4.11 10.08
C LEU A 85 -4.21 3.45 11.39
N ALA A 86 -3.63 2.30 11.75
CA ALA A 86 -3.86 1.67 13.04
C ALA A 86 -3.33 2.54 14.20
N ALA A 87 -2.14 3.14 14.06
CA ALA A 87 -1.56 4.03 15.06
C ALA A 87 -2.41 5.30 15.24
N GLN A 88 -2.92 5.90 14.16
CA GLN A 88 -3.82 7.04 14.21
C GLN A 88 -5.12 6.70 14.94
N ARG A 89 -5.73 5.55 14.63
CA ARG A 89 -6.95 5.07 15.32
C ARG A 89 -6.69 4.82 16.80
N ALA A 90 -5.57 4.21 17.15
CA ALA A 90 -5.18 3.97 18.54
C ALA A 90 -4.99 5.28 19.30
N LYS A 91 -4.34 6.28 18.68
CA LYS A 91 -4.15 7.61 19.26
C LYS A 91 -5.49 8.32 19.51
N ALA A 92 -6.38 8.35 18.50
CA ALA A 92 -7.71 8.95 18.63
C ALA A 92 -8.54 8.26 19.73
N MET A 93 -8.45 6.93 19.84
CA MET A 93 -9.11 6.18 20.91
C MET A 93 -8.53 6.51 22.29
N ALA A 94 -7.20 6.64 22.40
CA ALA A 94 -6.55 7.01 23.64
C ALA A 94 -6.93 8.43 24.10
N GLU A 95 -7.00 9.39 23.17
CA GLU A 95 -7.46 10.75 23.46
C GLU A 95 -8.92 10.77 23.93
N LYS A 96 -9.80 10.02 23.26
CA LYS A 96 -11.19 9.89 23.68
C LYS A 96 -11.32 9.29 25.08
N LEU A 97 -10.59 8.21 25.37
CA LEU A 97 -10.58 7.59 26.70
C LEU A 97 -10.02 8.53 27.77
N ALA A 98 -9.01 9.34 27.44
CA ALA A 98 -8.47 10.33 28.36
C ALA A 98 -9.52 11.41 28.71
N LEU A 99 -10.27 11.89 27.72
CA LEU A 99 -11.36 12.85 27.94
C LEU A 99 -12.50 12.24 28.77
N GLU A 100 -12.90 11.00 28.46
CA GLU A 100 -13.94 10.28 29.23
C GLU A 100 -13.50 10.07 30.68
N LYS A 101 -12.24 9.71 30.91
CA LYS A 101 -11.66 9.56 32.25
C LYS A 101 -11.66 10.88 33.00
N GLN A 102 -11.26 11.97 32.36
CA GLN A 102 -11.27 13.29 33.00
C GLN A 102 -12.69 13.72 33.37
N ALA A 103 -13.64 13.57 32.46
CA ALA A 103 -15.04 13.86 32.74
C ALA A 103 -15.61 13.01 33.89
N ALA A 104 -15.19 11.75 34.01
CA ALA A 104 -15.55 10.90 35.15
C ALA A 104 -14.96 11.40 36.47
N ILE A 105 -13.68 11.83 36.47
CA ILE A 105 -13.02 12.42 37.65
C ILE A 105 -13.75 13.71 38.06
N ASP A 106 -14.09 14.56 37.10
CA ASP A 106 -14.78 15.83 37.38
C ASP A 106 -16.17 15.59 37.98
N LYS A 107 -16.93 14.63 37.44
CA LYS A 107 -18.22 14.21 38.00
C LYS A 107 -18.06 13.66 39.42
N GLU A 108 -17.03 12.87 39.67
CA GLU A 108 -16.74 12.32 41.00
C GLU A 108 -16.45 13.44 42.01
N GLU A 109 -15.65 14.43 41.63
CA GLU A 109 -15.30 15.55 42.51
C GLU A 109 -16.50 16.48 42.76
N GLN A 110 -17.30 16.76 41.72
CA GLN A 110 -18.57 17.49 41.87
C GLN A 110 -19.52 16.77 42.84
N ALA A 111 -19.64 15.44 42.73
CA ALA A 111 -20.47 14.65 43.64
C ALA A 111 -19.97 14.72 45.09
N LYS A 112 -18.66 14.72 45.33
CA LYS A 112 -18.09 14.92 46.69
C LYS A 112 -18.41 16.30 47.25
N VAL A 113 -18.30 17.35 46.43
CA VAL A 113 -18.64 18.72 46.85
C VAL A 113 -20.13 18.80 47.19
N MET A 114 -21.01 18.25 46.34
CA MET A 114 -22.45 18.20 46.59
C MET A 114 -22.78 17.41 47.87
N ALA A 115 -22.13 16.26 48.10
CA ALA A 115 -22.31 15.48 49.32
C ALA A 115 -21.95 16.26 50.59
N LYS A 116 -20.82 16.99 50.56
CA LYS A 116 -20.41 17.87 51.67
C LYS A 116 -21.43 18.99 51.89
N THR A 117 -21.92 19.62 50.83
CA THR A 117 -22.92 20.70 50.92
C THR A 117 -24.25 20.17 51.48
N PHE A 118 -24.75 19.05 50.97
CA PHE A 118 -26.00 18.45 51.42
C PHE A 118 -25.94 17.95 52.86
N SER A 119 -24.76 17.53 53.35
CA SER A 119 -24.60 17.18 54.77
C SER A 119 -24.92 18.34 55.74
N LYS A 120 -24.84 19.59 55.26
CA LYS A 120 -25.12 20.81 56.04
C LYS A 120 -26.54 21.35 55.83
N MET A 121 -27.30 20.80 54.89
CA MET A 121 -28.63 21.28 54.50
C MET A 121 -29.75 20.43 55.11
N LYS A 122 -30.94 21.03 55.25
CA LYS A 122 -32.15 20.31 55.68
C LYS A 122 -32.75 19.54 54.49
N VAL A 123 -33.45 18.43 54.77
CA VAL A 123 -34.11 17.57 53.76
C VAL A 123 -34.98 18.38 52.79
N ASN A 124 -35.79 19.30 53.30
CA ASN A 124 -36.69 20.13 52.49
C ASN A 124 -35.96 21.06 51.50
N GLN A 125 -34.70 21.40 51.78
CA GLN A 125 -33.86 22.22 50.89
C GLN A 125 -33.16 21.36 49.83
N ILE A 126 -32.85 20.11 50.17
CA ILE A 126 -32.16 19.16 49.29
C ILE A 126 -33.14 18.57 48.26
N ALA A 127 -34.38 18.30 48.67
CA ALA A 127 -35.42 17.68 47.84
C ALA A 127 -35.63 18.33 46.46
N PRO A 128 -35.81 19.66 46.33
CA PRO A 128 -35.99 20.27 45.01
C PRO A 128 -34.75 20.15 44.11
N ILE A 129 -33.55 20.06 44.69
CA ILE A 129 -32.31 19.90 43.93
C ILE A 129 -32.20 18.48 43.40
N LEU A 130 -32.37 17.47 44.26
CA LEU A 130 -32.29 16.06 43.87
C LEU A 130 -33.36 15.65 42.86
N LYS A 131 -34.51 16.32 42.85
CA LYS A 131 -35.58 16.08 41.87
C LYS A 131 -35.10 16.27 40.43
N ASN A 132 -34.19 17.21 40.20
CA ASN A 132 -33.69 17.56 38.86
C ASN A 132 -32.40 16.82 38.47
N LEU A 133 -31.77 16.11 39.41
CA LEU A 133 -30.58 15.31 39.12
C LEU A 133 -30.98 13.93 38.59
N ASP A 134 -30.10 13.32 37.81
CA ASP A 134 -30.21 11.95 37.33
C ASP A 134 -29.86 10.92 38.42
N ASP A 135 -30.34 9.69 38.24
CA ASP A 135 -30.13 8.60 39.20
C ASP A 135 -28.65 8.28 39.44
N SER A 136 -27.82 8.29 38.40
CA SER A 136 -26.38 8.04 38.53
C SER A 136 -25.68 9.10 39.38
N THR A 137 -25.98 10.38 39.19
CA THR A 137 -25.41 11.45 40.00
C THR A 137 -25.87 11.35 41.46
N ILE A 138 -27.14 11.02 41.71
CA ILE A 138 -27.64 10.81 43.08
C ILE A 138 -26.91 9.63 43.75
N LEU A 139 -26.67 8.54 43.02
CA LEU A 139 -25.93 7.39 43.53
C LEU A 139 -24.51 7.79 43.95
N LEU A 140 -23.81 8.58 43.12
CA LEU A 140 -22.47 9.08 43.40
C LEU A 140 -22.44 9.99 44.63
N ILE A 141 -23.37 10.94 44.72
CA ILE A 141 -23.50 11.83 45.88
C ILE A 141 -23.75 11.01 47.14
N TYR A 142 -24.64 10.01 47.09
CA TYR A 142 -24.93 9.13 48.22
C TYR A 142 -23.68 8.35 48.68
N ARG A 143 -22.84 7.87 47.75
CA ARG A 143 -21.59 7.15 48.08
C ARG A 143 -20.64 8.01 48.91
N HIS A 144 -20.51 9.29 48.55
CA HIS A 144 -19.63 10.26 49.24
C HIS A 144 -20.26 10.92 50.45
N THR A 145 -21.55 10.72 50.67
CA THR A 145 -22.25 11.26 51.84
C THR A 145 -21.95 10.41 53.07
N GLY A 146 -21.65 11.04 54.20
CA GLY A 146 -21.42 10.33 55.46
C GLY A 146 -22.65 9.53 55.92
N ASN A 147 -22.43 8.36 56.54
CA ASN A 147 -23.51 7.42 56.90
C ASN A 147 -24.67 8.05 57.69
N ARG A 148 -24.39 9.01 58.58
CA ARG A 148 -25.40 9.74 59.36
C ARG A 148 -26.38 10.53 58.49
N PHE A 149 -25.92 11.03 57.34
CA PHE A 149 -26.67 11.92 56.45
C PHE A 149 -27.23 11.21 55.21
N LYS A 150 -26.82 9.97 54.92
CA LYS A 150 -27.34 9.16 53.81
C LYS A 150 -28.86 9.03 53.83
N LYS A 151 -29.46 8.86 55.02
CA LYS A 151 -30.92 8.82 55.18
C LYS A 151 -31.60 10.10 54.68
N ASN A 152 -30.96 11.26 54.81
CA ASN A 152 -31.53 12.53 54.40
C ASN A 152 -31.64 12.63 52.88
N ILE A 153 -30.71 11.99 52.14
CA ILE A 153 -30.79 11.90 50.67
C ILE A 153 -31.96 11.01 50.27
N LEU A 154 -32.13 9.85 50.91
CA LEU A 154 -33.25 8.94 50.62
C LEU A 154 -34.61 9.54 50.97
N LEU A 155 -34.70 10.29 52.07
CA LEU A 155 -35.92 11.00 52.48
C LEU A 155 -36.23 12.22 51.60
N ALA A 156 -35.23 12.78 50.93
CA ALA A 156 -35.40 13.94 50.05
C ALA A 156 -35.89 13.56 48.63
N ILE A 157 -35.83 12.28 48.26
CA ILE A 157 -36.32 11.77 46.98
C ILE A 157 -37.65 11.02 47.18
N ASN A 158 -38.41 10.84 46.10
CA ASN A 158 -39.68 10.10 46.19
C ASN A 158 -39.45 8.61 46.51
N GLU A 159 -40.41 7.98 47.18
CA GLU A 159 -40.28 6.60 47.68
C GLU A 159 -40.01 5.57 46.58
N LYS A 160 -40.67 5.72 45.43
CA LYS A 160 -40.48 4.82 44.27
C LYS A 160 -39.04 4.87 43.75
N ARG A 161 -38.48 6.07 43.63
CA ARG A 161 -37.11 6.32 43.18
C ARG A 161 -36.10 5.89 44.24
N ALA A 162 -36.40 6.14 45.52
CA ALA A 162 -35.59 5.64 46.63
C ALA A 162 -35.50 4.12 46.63
N ALA A 163 -36.62 3.40 46.42
CA ALA A 163 -36.63 1.94 46.34
C ALA A 163 -35.79 1.43 45.16
N ALA A 164 -35.94 2.03 43.98
CA ALA A 164 -35.16 1.68 42.79
C ALA A 164 -33.65 1.88 43.01
N LEU A 165 -33.25 3.02 43.57
CA LEU A 165 -31.85 3.33 43.88
C LEU A 165 -31.29 2.43 44.98
N THR A 166 -32.11 2.06 45.97
CA THR A 166 -31.69 1.18 47.08
C THR A 166 -31.23 -0.18 46.60
N LYS A 167 -31.89 -0.75 45.57
CA LYS A 167 -31.44 -1.99 44.93
C LYS A 167 -30.01 -1.84 44.39
N ASN A 168 -29.75 -0.74 43.69
CA ASN A 168 -28.43 -0.44 43.12
C ASN A 168 -27.37 -0.13 44.20
N PHE A 169 -27.77 0.46 45.34
CA PHE A 169 -26.88 0.73 46.47
C PHE A 169 -26.36 -0.54 47.15
N ILE A 170 -27.14 -1.62 47.16
CA ILE A 170 -26.78 -2.89 47.80
C ILE A 170 -25.85 -3.73 46.90
N THR A 171 -26.02 -3.65 45.57
CA THR A 171 -25.27 -4.49 44.62
C THR A 171 -23.86 -3.96 44.29
N GLN A 172 -23.56 -2.69 44.60
CA GLN A 172 -22.25 -2.08 44.35
C GLN A 172 -21.29 -2.13 45.56
N ARG A 173 -21.56 -2.99 46.54
CA ARG A 173 -20.64 -3.31 47.65
C ARG A 173 -19.78 -4.51 47.29
#